data_AF-A0A5N4AYD4-F1
#
_entry.id   AF-A0A5N4AYD4-F1
#
_cell.length_a   1.000
_cell.length_b   1.000
_cell.length_c   1.000
_cell.angle_alpha   90.00
_cell.angle_beta   90.00
_cell.angle_gamma   90.00
#
_symmetry.space_group_name_H-M   'P 1'
#
loop_
_entity.id
_entity.type
_entity.pdbx_description
1 polymer ?
#
loop_
_entity_poly.entity_id
_entity_poly.type
_entity_poly.pdbx_seq_one_letter_code
_entity_poly.pdbx_strand_id
1 'polypeptide(L)'
;MDYFQSYADLEVHKCMLEDSARNSAYFQAILGNKDIFSGQTVLDVGAGTGILSVFCAQAGAKRVYAVEASDTYQISEEIVKENKCEDIIKVIHGDVDTVSLPEDGKVDIIVSEWMGHFLLHEGMLDSVIRARDKFLRPGGYLFPENATLYCSPCRVPSLNEDWKNVSGVSMLSFSKRLQNNSLSSPLLLNVKPEHILSEPEILLWIDLREATVDDVNCNKIQHLAVVDKSGRYQGICLWFTCSFPSLTSEPVVLSTSAEEPLTHWKQTVVALPVDISVERGQPIAYDISIRRSPDNNRKYGLEVEMLDPDDVVHPEYCTCFKTRCILTRAVLEKYENEQMQE
;
A
#
# COMPACT_ATOMS: atom_id res chain seq x y z
N MET A 1 -1.46 -22.83 -6.68
CA MET A 1 -2.58 -22.32 -7.48
C MET A 1 -1.98 -21.24 -8.37
N ASP A 2 -2.30 -21.26 -9.66
CA ASP A 2 -1.80 -20.26 -10.60
C ASP A 2 -2.41 -18.88 -10.26
N TYR A 3 -1.63 -17.80 -10.37
CA TYR A 3 -2.06 -16.45 -9.99
C TYR A 3 -3.33 -16.03 -10.75
N PHE A 4 -3.38 -16.28 -12.06
CA PHE A 4 -4.55 -15.94 -12.86
C PHE A 4 -5.78 -16.81 -12.53
N GLN A 5 -5.57 -18.04 -12.08
CA GLN A 5 -6.67 -18.91 -11.65
C GLN A 5 -7.32 -18.43 -10.36
N SER A 6 -6.59 -17.81 -9.43
CA SER A 6 -7.20 -17.25 -8.23
C SER A 6 -8.08 -16.03 -8.53
N TYR A 7 -7.74 -15.23 -9.54
CA TYR A 7 -8.56 -14.08 -9.92
C TYR A 7 -9.78 -14.44 -10.76
N ALA A 8 -9.88 -15.66 -11.29
CA ALA A 8 -11.12 -16.16 -11.89
C ALA A 8 -12.23 -16.39 -10.85
N ASP A 9 -11.91 -16.40 -9.55
CA ASP A 9 -12.88 -16.57 -8.47
C ASP A 9 -13.67 -15.28 -8.21
N LEU A 10 -15.00 -15.35 -8.36
CA LEU A 10 -15.90 -14.24 -8.13
C LEU A 10 -15.91 -13.74 -6.68
N GLU A 11 -15.56 -14.57 -5.69
CA GLU A 11 -15.47 -14.12 -4.30
C GLU A 11 -14.30 -13.14 -4.09
N VAL A 12 -13.23 -13.26 -4.87
CA VAL A 12 -12.11 -12.29 -4.86
C VAL A 12 -12.61 -10.94 -5.40
N HIS A 13 -13.31 -10.95 -6.53
CA HIS A 13 -13.89 -9.72 -7.12
C HIS A 13 -14.96 -9.10 -6.23
N LYS A 14 -15.80 -9.90 -5.59
CA LYS A 14 -16.78 -9.40 -4.62
C LYS A 14 -16.10 -8.66 -3.47
N CYS A 15 -15.01 -9.20 -2.93
CA CYS A 15 -14.24 -8.53 -1.88
C CYS A 15 -13.71 -7.15 -2.34
N MET A 16 -13.17 -7.05 -3.56
CA MET A 16 -12.71 -5.79 -4.14
C MET A 16 -13.85 -4.81 -4.47
N LEU A 17 -15.02 -5.31 -4.87
CA LEU A 17 -16.19 -4.49 -5.21
C LEU A 17 -16.94 -3.99 -3.96
N GLU A 18 -16.90 -4.73 -2.85
CA GLU A 18 -17.46 -4.30 -1.56
C GLU A 18 -16.52 -3.32 -0.81
N ASP A 19 -15.26 -3.19 -1.24
CA ASP A 19 -14.33 -2.18 -0.75
C ASP A 19 -14.70 -0.78 -1.25
N SER A 20 -15.53 -0.09 -0.47
CA SER A 20 -16.03 1.24 -0.80
C SER A 20 -14.94 2.30 -0.85
N ALA A 21 -13.89 2.18 -0.04
CA ALA A 21 -12.78 3.13 0.00
C ALA A 21 -11.94 3.04 -1.29
N ARG A 22 -11.58 1.83 -1.71
CA ARG A 22 -10.95 1.57 -3.01
C ARG A 22 -11.78 2.15 -4.14
N ASN A 23 -13.04 1.74 -4.25
CA ASN A 23 -13.89 2.09 -5.39
C ASN A 23 -14.18 3.59 -5.43
N SER A 24 -14.40 4.22 -4.28
CA SER A 24 -14.61 5.67 -4.19
C SER A 24 -13.37 6.47 -4.58
N ALA A 25 -12.17 6.04 -4.17
CA ALA A 25 -10.94 6.73 -4.52
C ALA A 25 -10.70 6.72 -6.04
N TYR A 26 -10.80 5.56 -6.69
CA TYR A 26 -10.68 5.49 -8.16
C TYR A 26 -11.80 6.26 -8.87
N PHE A 27 -13.04 6.13 -8.40
CA PHE A 27 -14.15 6.89 -8.98
C PHE A 27 -13.90 8.40 -8.90
N GLN A 28 -13.52 8.91 -7.73
CA GLN A 28 -13.23 10.33 -7.54
C GLN A 28 -12.00 10.78 -8.34
N ALA A 29 -10.95 9.97 -8.40
CA ALA A 29 -9.75 10.29 -9.17
C ALA A 29 -10.04 10.38 -10.67
N ILE A 30 -10.83 9.45 -11.22
CA ILE A 30 -11.14 9.40 -12.66
C ILE A 30 -12.19 10.46 -13.02
N LEU A 31 -13.34 10.47 -12.32
CA LEU A 31 -14.46 11.38 -12.64
C LEU A 31 -14.24 12.81 -12.14
N GLY A 32 -13.34 13.02 -11.16
CA GLY A 32 -12.88 14.34 -10.74
C GLY A 32 -11.90 14.98 -11.72
N ASN A 33 -11.25 14.17 -12.57
CA ASN A 33 -10.29 14.61 -13.58
C ASN A 33 -10.78 14.40 -15.01
N LYS A 34 -12.08 14.61 -15.30
CA LYS A 34 -12.65 14.42 -16.64
C LYS A 34 -11.90 15.14 -17.75
N ASP A 35 -11.32 16.30 -17.48
CA ASP A 35 -10.53 17.05 -18.45
C ASP A 35 -9.24 16.32 -18.85
N ILE A 36 -8.68 15.47 -17.97
CA ILE A 36 -7.59 14.57 -18.32
C ILE A 36 -8.10 13.46 -19.24
N PHE A 37 -9.28 12.87 -18.97
CA PHE A 37 -9.78 11.69 -19.70
C PHE A 37 -10.49 12.00 -21.02
N SER A 38 -11.10 13.18 -21.17
CA SER A 38 -11.97 13.50 -22.28
C SER A 38 -11.23 13.41 -23.63
N GLY A 39 -11.73 12.56 -24.53
CA GLY A 39 -11.13 12.36 -25.85
C GLY A 39 -9.83 11.53 -25.86
N GLN A 40 -9.36 11.05 -24.70
CA GLN A 40 -8.11 10.30 -24.58
C GLN A 40 -8.30 8.79 -24.81
N THR A 41 -7.17 8.12 -25.09
CA THR A 41 -7.08 6.66 -25.15
C THR A 41 -6.51 6.13 -23.84
N VAL A 42 -7.21 5.20 -23.20
CA VAL A 42 -6.86 4.64 -21.88
C VAL A 42 -6.49 3.16 -22.00
N LEU A 43 -5.48 2.72 -21.25
CA LEU A 43 -5.21 1.31 -20.98
C LEU A 43 -5.56 1.01 -19.52
N ASP A 44 -6.46 0.05 -19.30
CA ASP A 44 -6.76 -0.51 -17.97
C ASP A 44 -6.01 -1.84 -17.83
N VAL A 45 -4.99 -1.87 -16.97
CA VAL A 45 -4.11 -3.02 -16.77
C VAL A 45 -4.61 -3.87 -15.62
N GLY A 46 -4.97 -5.13 -15.90
CA GLY A 46 -5.63 -6.03 -14.95
C GLY A 46 -7.07 -5.59 -14.69
N ALA A 47 -7.82 -5.42 -15.77
CA ALA A 47 -9.14 -4.79 -15.73
C ALA A 47 -10.16 -5.54 -14.86
N GLY A 48 -9.95 -6.83 -14.59
CA GLY A 48 -10.85 -7.65 -13.79
C GLY A 48 -12.27 -7.59 -14.33
N THR A 49 -13.22 -7.11 -13.51
CA THR A 49 -14.62 -6.92 -13.91
C THR A 49 -14.86 -5.76 -14.88
N GLY A 50 -13.85 -4.94 -15.15
CA GLY A 50 -13.95 -3.76 -16.02
C GLY A 50 -14.56 -2.52 -15.36
N ILE A 51 -14.76 -2.51 -14.03
CA ILE A 51 -15.35 -1.36 -13.33
C ILE A 51 -14.57 -0.06 -13.56
N LEU A 52 -13.23 -0.11 -13.53
CA LEU A 52 -12.38 1.06 -13.76
C LEU A 52 -12.44 1.51 -15.22
N SER A 53 -12.46 0.57 -16.16
CA SER A 53 -12.71 0.84 -17.57
C SER A 53 -14.05 1.56 -17.80
N VAL A 54 -15.11 1.17 -17.10
CA VAL A 54 -16.41 1.85 -17.16
C VAL A 54 -16.31 3.28 -16.59
N PHE A 55 -15.60 3.50 -15.49
CA PHE A 55 -15.35 4.86 -14.97
C PHE A 55 -14.62 5.73 -15.99
N CYS A 56 -13.63 5.19 -16.69
CA CYS A 56 -12.89 5.91 -17.74
C CYS A 56 -13.83 6.30 -18.90
N ALA A 57 -14.71 5.39 -19.34
CA ALA A 57 -15.71 5.69 -20.36
C ALA A 57 -16.70 6.79 -19.89
N GLN A 58 -17.18 6.72 -18.65
CA GLN A 58 -18.03 7.74 -18.04
C GLN A 58 -17.33 9.11 -17.89
N ALA A 59 -16.01 9.11 -17.75
CA ALA A 59 -15.21 10.33 -17.74
C ALA A 59 -14.97 10.93 -19.14
N GLY A 60 -15.43 10.27 -20.20
CA GLY A 60 -15.38 10.77 -21.57
C GLY A 60 -14.17 10.28 -22.37
N ALA A 61 -13.52 9.19 -21.95
CA ALA A 61 -12.48 8.53 -22.74
C ALA A 61 -13.01 8.19 -24.15
N LYS A 62 -12.19 8.44 -25.18
CA LYS A 62 -12.52 8.10 -26.56
C LYS A 62 -12.47 6.59 -26.80
N ARG A 63 -11.53 5.92 -26.14
CA ARG A 63 -11.28 4.48 -26.25
C ARG A 63 -10.65 3.99 -24.95
N VAL A 64 -11.08 2.83 -24.48
CA VAL A 64 -10.44 2.12 -23.36
C VAL A 64 -10.05 0.71 -23.83
N TYR A 65 -8.80 0.33 -23.62
CA TYR A 65 -8.34 -1.05 -23.77
C TYR A 65 -8.31 -1.68 -22.39
N ALA A 66 -9.24 -2.60 -22.12
CA ALA A 66 -9.34 -3.31 -20.85
C ALA A 66 -8.61 -4.65 -20.97
N VAL A 67 -7.38 -4.75 -20.45
CA VAL A 67 -6.55 -5.96 -20.57
C VAL A 67 -6.70 -6.79 -19.30
N GLU A 68 -7.18 -8.02 -19.44
CA GLU A 68 -7.38 -8.97 -18.35
C GLU A 68 -6.89 -10.34 -18.77
N ALA A 69 -6.09 -10.99 -17.92
CA ALA A 69 -5.44 -12.26 -18.23
C ALA A 69 -6.19 -13.49 -17.70
N SER A 70 -7.07 -13.30 -16.71
CA SER A 70 -7.93 -14.35 -16.15
C SER A 70 -9.26 -14.45 -16.90
N ASP A 71 -10.01 -15.52 -16.64
CA ASP A 71 -11.34 -15.75 -17.21
C ASP A 71 -12.39 -14.69 -16.82
N THR A 72 -12.07 -13.79 -15.87
CA THR A 72 -12.91 -12.63 -15.53
C THR A 72 -13.14 -11.69 -16.72
N TYR A 73 -12.32 -11.74 -17.77
CA TYR A 73 -12.57 -10.97 -18.99
C TYR A 73 -13.99 -11.22 -19.56
N GLN A 74 -14.56 -12.41 -19.38
CA GLN A 74 -15.91 -12.76 -19.86
C GLN A 74 -16.98 -11.92 -19.16
N ILE A 75 -16.92 -11.84 -17.83
CA ILE A 75 -17.86 -11.00 -17.07
C ILE A 75 -17.60 -9.50 -17.34
N SER A 76 -16.35 -9.12 -17.63
CA SER A 76 -16.03 -7.76 -18.07
C SER A 76 -16.76 -7.37 -19.35
N GLU A 77 -16.78 -8.25 -20.37
CA GLU A 77 -17.53 -8.03 -21.62
C GLU A 77 -19.04 -7.87 -21.36
N GLU A 78 -19.61 -8.69 -20.47
CA GLU A 78 -21.01 -8.59 -20.07
C GLU A 78 -21.33 -7.25 -19.39
N ILE A 79 -20.50 -6.83 -18.44
CA ILE A 79 -20.65 -5.55 -17.72
C ILE A 79 -20.50 -4.35 -18.66
N VAL A 80 -19.53 -4.38 -19.58
CA VAL A 80 -19.33 -3.34 -20.59
C VAL A 80 -20.58 -3.17 -21.44
N LYS A 81 -21.19 -4.28 -21.86
CA LYS A 81 -22.44 -4.29 -22.63
C LYS A 81 -23.64 -3.81 -21.81
N GLU A 82 -23.78 -4.26 -20.57
CA GLU A 82 -24.84 -3.80 -19.65
C GLU A 82 -24.82 -2.28 -19.49
N ASN A 83 -23.62 -1.70 -19.40
CA ASN A 83 -23.41 -0.26 -19.27
C ASN A 83 -23.34 0.48 -20.61
N LYS A 84 -23.63 -0.17 -21.74
CA LYS A 84 -23.67 0.43 -23.09
C LYS A 84 -22.37 1.14 -23.48
N CYS A 85 -21.25 0.57 -23.06
CA CYS A 85 -19.92 1.13 -23.29
C CYS A 85 -19.13 0.35 -24.35
N GLU A 86 -19.77 -0.57 -25.08
CA GLU A 86 -19.16 -1.45 -26.09
C GLU A 86 -18.50 -0.71 -27.27
N ASP A 87 -18.97 0.50 -27.60
CA ASP A 87 -18.35 1.35 -28.63
C ASP A 87 -17.04 2.04 -28.15
N ILE A 88 -16.85 2.13 -26.84
CA ILE A 88 -15.73 2.84 -26.20
C ILE A 88 -14.71 1.84 -25.63
N ILE A 89 -15.17 0.79 -24.95
CA ILE A 89 -14.33 -0.16 -24.22
C ILE A 89 -14.14 -1.41 -25.07
N LYS A 90 -12.88 -1.76 -25.32
CA LYS A 90 -12.49 -3.04 -25.92
C LYS A 90 -11.80 -3.90 -24.86
N VAL A 91 -12.47 -4.97 -24.45
CA VAL A 91 -11.88 -6.00 -23.60
C VAL A 91 -10.90 -6.85 -24.41
N ILE A 92 -9.73 -7.11 -23.85
CA ILE A 92 -8.68 -7.92 -24.47
C ILE A 92 -8.25 -8.98 -23.45
N HIS A 93 -8.60 -10.23 -23.74
CA HIS A 93 -8.11 -11.37 -22.96
C HIS A 93 -6.63 -11.62 -23.26
N GLY A 94 -5.77 -11.40 -22.27
CA GLY A 94 -4.34 -11.67 -22.37
C GLY A 94 -3.50 -11.00 -21.29
N ASP A 95 -2.25 -11.44 -21.19
CA ASP A 95 -1.25 -10.84 -20.31
C ASP A 95 -0.73 -9.53 -20.93
N VAL A 96 -0.82 -8.42 -20.19
CA VAL A 96 -0.34 -7.10 -20.61
C VAL A 96 1.13 -7.09 -21.04
N ASP A 97 1.95 -7.99 -20.48
CA ASP A 97 3.36 -8.09 -20.84
C ASP A 97 3.56 -8.62 -22.27
N THR A 98 2.63 -9.45 -22.75
CA THR A 98 2.72 -10.11 -24.06
C THR A 98 1.73 -9.58 -25.10
N VAL A 99 0.67 -8.92 -24.65
CA VAL A 99 -0.39 -8.41 -25.52
C VAL A 99 0.14 -7.37 -26.50
N SER A 100 -0.52 -7.28 -27.66
CA SER A 100 -0.37 -6.17 -28.60
C SER A 100 -1.67 -5.38 -28.62
N LEU A 101 -1.59 -4.09 -28.36
CA LEU A 101 -2.74 -3.20 -28.48
C LEU A 101 -3.04 -2.92 -29.96
N PRO A 102 -4.31 -2.71 -30.32
CA PRO A 102 -4.68 -2.25 -31.67
C PRO A 102 -4.08 -0.87 -32.01
N GLU A 103 -4.14 -0.49 -33.28
CA GLU A 103 -3.70 0.82 -33.80
C GLU A 103 -2.18 1.05 -33.64
N ASP A 104 -1.72 2.26 -33.28
CA ASP A 104 -0.30 2.58 -33.03
C ASP A 104 0.24 1.96 -31.73
N GLY A 105 -0.62 1.26 -30.99
CA GLY A 105 -0.32 0.62 -29.73
C GLY A 105 0.01 1.59 -28.60
N LYS A 106 -0.28 2.88 -28.75
CA LYS A 106 0.05 3.92 -27.75
C LYS A 106 -1.19 4.47 -27.08
N VAL A 107 -1.08 4.78 -25.78
CA VAL A 107 -2.15 5.31 -24.95
C VAL A 107 -1.73 6.59 -24.23
N ASP A 108 -2.71 7.42 -23.90
CA ASP A 108 -2.50 8.70 -23.22
C ASP A 108 -2.54 8.53 -21.70
N ILE A 109 -3.26 7.51 -21.22
CA ILE A 109 -3.47 7.24 -19.79
C ILE A 109 -3.36 5.74 -19.54
N ILE A 110 -2.68 5.36 -18.45
CA ILE A 110 -2.76 4.02 -17.87
C ILE A 110 -3.49 4.11 -16.53
N VAL A 111 -4.53 3.32 -16.36
CA VAL A 111 -5.22 3.09 -15.09
C VAL A 111 -4.93 1.66 -14.68
N SER A 112 -4.59 1.45 -13.41
CA SER A 112 -4.40 0.09 -12.90
C SER A 112 -4.55 0.07 -11.41
N GLU A 113 -5.29 -0.92 -10.91
CA GLU A 113 -5.28 -1.27 -9.52
C GLU A 113 -4.37 -2.49 -9.35
N TRP A 114 -3.11 -2.21 -9.00
CA TRP A 114 -2.01 -3.16 -9.01
C TRP A 114 -1.51 -3.53 -7.61
N MET A 115 -2.09 -2.91 -6.57
CA MET A 115 -1.53 -2.94 -5.23
C MET A 115 -1.87 -4.26 -4.55
N GLY A 116 -0.86 -4.93 -4.01
CA GLY A 116 -1.07 -6.10 -3.15
C GLY A 116 -1.00 -5.75 -1.66
N HIS A 117 -1.03 -6.77 -0.82
CA HIS A 117 -0.71 -6.61 0.59
C HIS A 117 0.67 -5.96 0.78
N PHE A 118 0.77 -5.08 1.79
CA PHE A 118 1.95 -4.21 2.02
C PHE A 118 2.49 -3.57 0.72
N LEU A 119 1.59 -3.18 -0.17
CA LEU A 119 1.82 -2.57 -1.50
C LEU A 119 2.38 -3.52 -2.57
N LEU A 120 3.43 -4.28 -2.25
CA LEU A 120 4.22 -5.00 -3.26
C LEU A 120 3.87 -6.48 -3.44
N HIS A 121 3.16 -7.11 -2.50
CA HIS A 121 2.81 -8.52 -2.65
C HIS A 121 2.03 -8.77 -3.95
N GLU A 122 2.05 -9.99 -4.48
CA GLU A 122 1.36 -10.38 -5.73
C GLU A 122 1.98 -9.84 -7.03
N GLY A 123 2.82 -8.80 -6.95
CA GLY A 123 3.83 -8.45 -7.96
C GLY A 123 3.30 -7.85 -9.28
N MET A 124 2.13 -7.23 -9.27
CA MET A 124 1.54 -6.66 -10.49
C MET A 124 2.20 -5.34 -10.93
N LEU A 125 2.87 -4.62 -10.02
CA LEU A 125 3.60 -3.38 -10.32
C LEU A 125 4.60 -3.54 -11.49
N ASP A 126 5.25 -4.70 -11.56
CA ASP A 126 6.18 -5.05 -12.65
C ASP A 126 5.53 -4.92 -14.04
N SER A 127 4.29 -5.42 -14.16
CA SER A 127 3.53 -5.37 -15.40
C SER A 127 3.03 -3.95 -15.69
N VAL A 128 2.71 -3.15 -14.67
CA VAL A 128 2.37 -1.72 -14.84
C VAL A 128 3.57 -0.92 -15.35
N ILE A 129 4.76 -1.13 -14.78
CA ILE A 129 6.01 -0.48 -15.23
C ILE A 129 6.30 -0.83 -16.69
N ARG A 130 6.21 -2.12 -17.05
CA ARG A 130 6.41 -2.54 -18.45
C ARG A 130 5.33 -2.01 -19.39
N ALA A 131 4.08 -1.94 -18.95
CA ALA A 131 2.99 -1.34 -19.71
C ALA A 131 3.21 0.16 -19.94
N ARG A 132 3.70 0.89 -18.93
CA ARG A 132 4.11 2.30 -19.05
C ARG A 132 5.17 2.46 -20.13
N ASP A 133 6.27 1.73 -20.01
CA ASP A 133 7.41 1.86 -20.93
C ASP A 133 7.03 1.50 -22.38
N LYS A 134 6.16 0.49 -22.54
CA LYS A 134 5.74 -0.02 -23.84
C LYS A 134 4.64 0.82 -24.48
N PHE A 135 3.60 1.18 -23.74
CA PHE A 135 2.35 1.70 -24.29
C PHE A 135 2.09 3.18 -23.99
N LEU A 136 2.61 3.75 -22.90
CA LEU A 136 2.32 5.14 -22.56
C LEU A 136 3.02 6.10 -23.54
N ARG A 137 2.32 7.17 -23.92
CA ARG A 137 2.92 8.29 -24.67
C ARG A 137 3.75 9.18 -23.73
N PRO A 138 4.78 9.88 -24.23
CA PRO A 138 5.48 10.90 -23.46
C PRO A 138 4.49 11.94 -22.90
N GLY A 139 4.56 12.21 -21.60
CA GLY A 139 3.63 13.12 -20.91
C GLY A 139 2.24 12.54 -20.61
N GLY A 140 2.05 11.23 -20.84
CA GLY A 140 0.83 10.53 -20.42
C GLY A 140 0.70 10.40 -18.91
N TYR A 141 -0.50 10.07 -18.45
CA TYR A 141 -0.82 9.98 -17.02
C TYR A 141 -0.91 8.53 -16.53
N LEU A 142 -0.57 8.33 -15.26
CA LEU A 142 -0.72 7.07 -14.54
C LEU A 142 -1.70 7.27 -13.39
N PHE A 143 -2.65 6.37 -13.24
CA PHE A 143 -3.65 6.39 -12.18
C PHE A 143 -3.57 5.08 -11.39
N PRO A 144 -3.01 5.08 -10.16
CA PRO A 144 -2.35 6.21 -9.45
C PRO A 144 -0.99 6.61 -10.06
N GLU A 145 -0.41 7.74 -9.63
CA GLU A 145 0.95 8.19 -10.04
C GLU A 145 2.02 7.95 -8.97
N ASN A 146 1.65 7.89 -7.69
CA ASN A 146 2.59 7.69 -6.58
C ASN A 146 2.06 6.60 -5.66
N ALA A 147 2.96 5.86 -5.03
CA ALA A 147 2.64 5.03 -3.88
C ALA A 147 3.69 5.17 -2.77
N THR A 148 3.25 5.17 -1.53
CA THR A 148 4.13 5.24 -0.35
C THR A 148 3.78 4.12 0.61
N LEU A 149 4.77 3.33 1.02
CA LEU A 149 4.65 2.32 2.05
C LEU A 149 5.22 2.86 3.36
N TYR A 150 4.40 2.81 4.40
CA TYR A 150 4.72 3.27 5.74
C TYR A 150 4.93 2.09 6.68
N CYS A 151 5.65 2.34 7.78
CA CYS A 151 5.72 1.42 8.89
C CYS A 151 5.66 2.16 10.23
N SER A 152 5.12 1.51 11.26
CA SER A 152 5.14 2.01 12.64
C SER A 152 5.09 0.85 13.64
N PRO A 153 5.77 0.95 14.80
CA PRO A 153 5.51 0.14 15.97
C PRO A 153 4.02 0.10 16.33
N CYS A 154 3.52 -1.08 16.65
CA CYS A 154 2.12 -1.29 16.98
C CYS A 154 1.89 -2.30 18.12
N ARG A 155 0.67 -2.25 18.64
CA ARG A 155 0.08 -3.22 19.56
C ARG A 155 -0.83 -4.17 18.79
N VAL A 156 -0.85 -5.45 19.20
CA VAL A 156 -1.63 -6.52 18.57
C VAL A 156 -2.37 -7.34 19.64
N PRO A 157 -3.45 -6.81 20.25
CA PRO A 157 -4.13 -7.47 21.38
C PRO A 157 -4.63 -8.88 21.06
N SER A 158 -5.01 -9.12 19.80
CA SER A 158 -5.52 -10.40 19.30
C SER A 158 -4.51 -11.56 19.38
N LEU A 159 -3.22 -11.27 19.57
CA LEU A 159 -2.20 -12.31 19.78
C LEU A 159 -2.04 -12.69 21.27
N ASN A 160 -2.47 -11.83 22.19
CA ASN A 160 -2.19 -12.00 23.62
C ASN A 160 -3.41 -11.71 24.51
N GLU A 161 -3.84 -10.45 24.52
CA GLU A 161 -4.74 -9.94 25.55
C GLU A 161 -6.14 -10.51 25.47
N ASP A 162 -6.66 -10.71 24.25
CA ASP A 162 -8.00 -11.25 23.99
C ASP A 162 -8.16 -12.69 24.53
N TRP A 163 -7.05 -13.39 24.76
CA TRP A 163 -7.02 -14.78 25.24
C TRP A 163 -6.85 -14.91 26.76
N LYS A 164 -6.72 -13.80 27.50
CA LYS A 164 -6.64 -13.84 28.97
C LYS A 164 -7.90 -14.40 29.60
N ASN A 165 -9.05 -14.11 28.99
CA ASN A 165 -10.36 -14.56 29.46
C ASN A 165 -11.34 -14.71 28.29
N VAL A 166 -11.62 -15.95 27.89
CA VAL A 166 -12.67 -16.31 26.94
C VAL A 166 -13.82 -16.91 27.73
N SER A 167 -14.84 -16.10 28.01
CA SER A 167 -16.05 -16.52 28.76
C SER A 167 -15.77 -17.22 30.09
N GLY A 168 -14.82 -16.72 30.86
CA GLY A 168 -14.37 -17.27 32.15
C GLY A 168 -13.20 -18.25 32.06
N VAL A 169 -12.73 -18.57 30.85
CA VAL A 169 -11.66 -19.55 30.62
C VAL A 169 -10.37 -18.85 30.21
N SER A 170 -9.27 -19.16 30.89
CA SER A 170 -7.94 -18.68 30.48
C SER A 170 -7.44 -19.49 29.28
N MET A 171 -7.09 -18.80 28.19
CA MET A 171 -6.60 -19.39 26.94
C MET A 171 -5.13 -19.03 26.68
N LEU A 172 -4.34 -18.72 27.71
CA LEU A 172 -2.95 -18.27 27.57
C LEU A 172 -2.05 -19.30 26.86
N SER A 173 -2.29 -20.61 27.05
CA SER A 173 -1.56 -21.66 26.32
C SER A 173 -1.86 -21.65 24.82
N PHE A 174 -3.08 -21.29 24.42
CA PHE A 174 -3.46 -21.09 23.02
C PHE A 174 -2.75 -19.86 22.46
N SER A 175 -2.83 -18.74 23.16
CA SER A 175 -2.17 -17.49 22.78
C SER A 175 -0.65 -17.66 22.54
N LYS A 176 0.06 -18.37 23.41
CA LYS A 176 1.49 -18.67 23.19
C LYS A 176 1.76 -19.45 21.91
N ARG A 177 0.90 -20.43 21.58
CA ARG A 177 1.03 -21.19 20.33
C ARG A 177 0.67 -20.34 19.11
N LEU A 178 -0.34 -19.49 19.23
CA LEU A 178 -0.74 -18.55 18.19
C LEU A 178 0.42 -17.58 17.88
N GLN A 179 0.99 -16.95 18.90
CA GLN A 179 2.15 -16.05 18.75
C GLN A 179 3.30 -16.73 18.01
N ASN A 180 3.71 -17.93 18.45
CA ASN A 180 4.80 -18.66 17.78
C ASN A 180 4.49 -18.98 16.32
N ASN A 181 3.24 -19.33 16.01
CA ASN A 181 2.82 -19.59 14.63
C ASN A 181 2.80 -18.30 13.78
N SER A 182 2.53 -17.16 14.39
CA SER A 182 2.52 -15.84 13.74
C SER A 182 3.91 -15.28 13.44
N LEU A 183 5.00 -15.89 13.92
CA LEU A 183 6.36 -15.43 13.65
C LEU A 183 6.88 -15.84 12.26
N SER A 184 6.27 -16.84 11.62
CA SER A 184 6.72 -17.35 10.32
C SER A 184 6.07 -16.67 9.12
N SER A 185 5.05 -15.85 9.34
CA SER A 185 4.33 -15.15 8.28
C SER A 185 3.68 -13.86 8.79
N PRO A 186 3.66 -12.79 8.00
CA PRO A 186 2.98 -11.57 8.39
C PRO A 186 1.47 -11.78 8.59
N LEU A 187 0.87 -10.95 9.44
CA LEU A 187 -0.54 -10.99 9.77
C LEU A 187 -1.31 -9.90 9.01
N LEU A 188 -2.47 -10.24 8.47
CA LEU A 188 -3.38 -9.27 7.84
C LEU A 188 -4.49 -8.89 8.82
N LEU A 189 -4.39 -7.70 9.41
CA LEU A 189 -5.24 -7.27 10.52
C LEU A 189 -5.82 -5.88 10.24
N ASN A 190 -7.04 -5.65 10.72
CA ASN A 190 -7.58 -4.30 10.88
C ASN A 190 -7.03 -3.75 12.21
N VAL A 191 -5.89 -3.10 12.14
CA VAL A 191 -5.25 -2.45 13.29
C VAL A 191 -6.04 -1.18 13.59
N LYS A 192 -6.34 -0.95 14.87
CA LYS A 192 -7.05 0.25 15.29
C LYS A 192 -6.08 1.42 15.47
N PRO A 193 -6.50 2.69 15.25
CA PRO A 193 -5.65 3.87 15.46
C PRO A 193 -4.98 3.94 16.84
N GLU A 194 -5.69 3.50 17.89
CA GLU A 194 -5.15 3.48 19.26
C GLU A 194 -4.03 2.46 19.48
N HIS A 195 -3.83 1.54 18.53
CA HIS A 195 -2.78 0.53 18.58
C HIS A 195 -1.51 0.91 17.81
N ILE A 196 -1.51 2.03 17.09
CA ILE A 196 -0.30 2.61 16.50
C ILE A 196 0.43 3.41 17.58
N LEU A 197 1.71 3.09 17.82
CA LEU A 197 2.46 3.55 19.00
C LEU A 197 3.30 4.81 18.76
N SER A 198 3.59 5.16 17.50
CA SER A 198 4.35 6.35 17.12
C SER A 198 3.86 6.92 15.79
N GLU A 199 4.35 8.09 15.44
CA GLU A 199 4.33 8.57 14.05
C GLU A 199 4.96 7.54 13.08
N PRO A 200 4.45 7.45 11.85
CA PRO A 200 4.95 6.50 10.85
C PRO A 200 6.24 6.97 10.18
N GLU A 201 7.04 5.99 9.73
CA GLU A 201 8.20 6.20 8.87
C GLU A 201 7.93 5.70 7.45
N ILE A 202 8.52 6.36 6.45
CA ILE A 202 8.45 5.92 5.05
C ILE A 202 9.47 4.82 4.82
N LEU A 203 8.99 3.63 4.48
CA LEU A 203 9.82 2.49 4.11
C LEU A 203 10.15 2.48 2.61
N LEU A 204 9.20 2.91 1.78
CA LEU A 204 9.37 2.95 0.34
C LEU A 204 8.46 4.02 -0.26
N TRP A 205 9.01 4.84 -1.15
CA TRP A 205 8.25 5.77 -1.98
C TRP A 205 8.50 5.46 -3.45
N ILE A 206 7.44 5.39 -4.24
CA ILE A 206 7.44 5.00 -5.65
C ILE A 206 6.79 6.11 -6.45
N ASP A 207 7.55 6.74 -7.34
CA ASP A 207 7.01 7.55 -8.44
C ASP A 207 6.83 6.65 -9.66
N LEU A 208 5.58 6.34 -10.01
CA LEU A 208 5.27 5.43 -11.12
C LEU A 208 5.70 5.98 -12.47
N ARG A 209 6.04 7.27 -12.60
CA ARG A 209 6.57 7.83 -13.86
C ARG A 209 8.00 7.37 -14.13
N GLU A 210 8.80 7.24 -13.08
CA GLU A 210 10.25 7.03 -13.19
C GLU A 210 10.68 5.65 -12.67
N ALA A 211 9.87 5.01 -11.82
CA ALA A 211 10.23 3.75 -11.17
C ALA A 211 10.58 2.65 -12.16
N THR A 212 11.57 1.86 -11.82
CA THR A 212 12.00 0.66 -12.55
C THR A 212 11.65 -0.59 -11.75
N VAL A 213 11.67 -1.75 -12.40
CA VAL A 213 11.45 -3.04 -11.72
C VAL A 213 12.52 -3.29 -10.64
N ASP A 214 13.72 -2.72 -10.81
CA ASP A 214 14.82 -2.92 -9.86
C ASP A 214 14.64 -2.13 -8.56
N ASP A 215 13.96 -0.99 -8.61
CA ASP A 215 13.73 -0.12 -7.43
C ASP A 215 12.90 -0.83 -6.34
N VAL A 216 12.15 -1.86 -6.71
CA VAL A 216 11.29 -2.63 -5.79
C VAL A 216 11.89 -3.97 -5.39
N ASN A 217 13.11 -4.31 -5.78
CA ASN A 217 13.72 -5.61 -5.45
C ASN A 217 14.15 -5.73 -3.98
N CYS A 218 14.70 -4.67 -3.39
CA CYS A 218 15.22 -4.69 -2.02
C CYS A 218 15.16 -3.30 -1.40
N ASN A 219 14.29 -3.10 -0.42
CA ASN A 219 14.11 -1.84 0.29
C ASN A 219 14.32 -2.07 1.78
N LYS A 220 15.14 -1.23 2.43
CA LYS A 220 15.48 -1.35 3.85
C LYS A 220 15.62 0.05 4.45
N ILE A 221 15.10 0.21 5.67
CA ILE A 221 15.39 1.36 6.51
C ILE A 221 15.90 0.91 7.88
N GLN A 222 16.64 1.80 8.52
CA GLN A 222 16.85 1.82 9.97
C GLN A 222 16.03 2.98 10.51
N HIS A 223 15.15 2.72 11.47
CA HIS A 223 14.28 3.76 12.03
C HIS A 223 14.34 3.78 13.56
N LEU A 224 14.29 5.00 14.11
CA LEU A 224 14.15 5.27 15.53
C LEU A 224 12.80 5.98 15.76
N ALA A 225 11.82 5.20 16.17
CA ALA A 225 10.49 5.70 16.53
C ALA A 225 10.50 6.21 17.97
N VAL A 226 9.90 7.38 18.21
CA VAL A 226 9.61 7.85 19.58
C VAL A 226 8.16 7.53 19.89
N VAL A 227 7.92 6.80 20.97
CA VAL A 227 6.58 6.36 21.35
C VAL A 227 5.70 7.54 21.75
N ASP A 228 4.58 7.72 21.07
CA ASP A 228 3.59 8.76 21.37
C ASP A 228 2.54 8.28 22.38
N LYS A 229 2.29 6.97 22.43
CA LYS A 229 1.28 6.34 23.29
C LYS A 229 1.89 5.17 24.06
N SER A 230 1.92 5.26 25.40
CA SER A 230 2.34 4.14 26.25
C SER A 230 1.50 2.90 25.96
N GLY A 231 2.13 1.72 25.89
CA GLY A 231 1.44 0.51 25.47
C GLY A 231 2.34 -0.71 25.41
N ARG A 232 1.91 -1.67 24.60
CA ARG A 232 2.62 -2.93 24.35
C ARG A 232 3.10 -2.96 22.91
N TYR A 233 4.42 -2.93 22.73
CA TYR A 233 5.07 -3.08 21.44
C TYR A 233 5.16 -4.58 21.11
N GLN A 234 4.37 -4.97 20.11
CA GLN A 234 4.10 -6.36 19.75
C GLN A 234 4.31 -6.66 18.26
N GLY A 235 4.55 -5.64 17.45
CA GLY A 235 4.76 -5.78 16.03
C GLY A 235 5.14 -4.47 15.36
N ILE A 236 5.55 -4.57 14.09
CA ILE A 236 5.60 -3.45 13.16
C ILE A 236 4.41 -3.56 12.22
N CYS A 237 3.58 -2.52 12.19
CA CYS A 237 2.46 -2.38 11.27
C CYS A 237 2.92 -1.70 9.99
N LEU A 238 2.50 -2.22 8.83
CA LEU A 238 2.73 -1.65 7.51
C LEU A 238 1.39 -1.35 6.83
N TRP A 239 1.32 -0.21 6.17
CA TRP A 239 0.20 0.22 5.34
C TRP A 239 0.71 1.14 4.24
N PHE A 240 -0.10 1.41 3.22
CA PHE A 240 0.33 2.24 2.11
C PHE A 240 -0.68 3.33 1.78
N THR A 241 -0.21 4.32 1.04
CA THR A 241 -1.03 5.29 0.34
C THR A 241 -0.75 5.26 -1.16
N CYS A 242 -1.75 5.59 -1.96
CA CYS A 242 -1.64 5.80 -3.40
C CYS A 242 -2.24 7.17 -3.73
N SER A 243 -1.50 7.96 -4.49
CA SER A 243 -1.82 9.34 -4.85
C SER A 243 -2.14 9.40 -6.34
N PHE A 244 -3.26 10.03 -6.70
CA PHE A 244 -3.71 10.14 -8.08
C PHE A 244 -3.39 11.52 -8.67
N PRO A 245 -3.16 11.63 -9.99
CA PRO A 245 -2.95 12.93 -10.63
C PRO A 245 -4.14 13.84 -10.40
N SER A 246 -3.87 15.13 -10.25
CA SER A 246 -4.92 16.16 -10.16
C SER A 246 -4.53 17.40 -10.93
N LEU A 247 -5.47 17.91 -11.74
CA LEU A 247 -5.38 19.25 -12.33
C LEU A 247 -5.86 20.33 -11.36
N THR A 248 -6.49 19.94 -10.25
CA THR A 248 -6.93 20.83 -9.17
C THR A 248 -6.00 20.66 -7.96
N SER A 249 -6.03 21.62 -7.03
CA SER A 249 -4.93 21.79 -6.06
C SER A 249 -4.69 20.60 -5.12
N GLU A 250 -5.70 19.78 -4.82
CA GLU A 250 -5.51 18.61 -3.93
C GLU A 250 -5.73 17.29 -4.70
N PRO A 251 -4.76 16.36 -4.67
CA PRO A 251 -4.91 15.04 -5.25
C PRO A 251 -5.80 14.14 -4.39
N VAL A 252 -6.52 13.24 -5.05
CA VAL A 252 -7.18 12.13 -4.34
C VAL A 252 -6.09 11.19 -3.82
N VAL A 253 -6.23 10.75 -2.57
CA VAL A 253 -5.33 9.79 -1.92
C VAL A 253 -6.15 8.60 -1.43
N LEU A 254 -5.81 7.40 -1.91
CA LEU A 254 -6.27 6.14 -1.33
C LEU A 254 -5.29 5.75 -0.22
N SER A 255 -5.78 5.55 1.00
CA SER A 255 -4.95 5.18 2.15
C SER A 255 -5.47 3.91 2.80
N THR A 256 -4.55 3.02 3.18
CA THR A 256 -4.85 1.83 4.00
C THR A 256 -4.41 2.00 5.45
N SER A 257 -4.19 3.25 5.89
CA SER A 257 -3.87 3.57 7.28
C SER A 257 -4.95 3.06 8.24
N ALA A 258 -4.56 2.77 9.48
CA ALA A 258 -5.48 2.43 10.56
C ALA A 258 -6.50 3.56 10.85
N GLU A 259 -6.14 4.81 10.53
CA GLU A 259 -6.96 6.02 10.74
C GLU A 259 -8.02 6.25 9.67
N GLU A 260 -7.94 5.50 8.56
CA GLU A 260 -8.77 5.67 7.38
C GLU A 260 -9.85 4.58 7.30
N PRO A 261 -10.88 4.75 6.44
CA PRO A 261 -11.88 3.71 6.22
C PRO A 261 -11.24 2.36 5.86
N LEU A 262 -11.86 1.27 6.33
CA LEU A 262 -11.34 -0.07 6.12
C LEU A 262 -11.29 -0.42 4.63
N THR A 263 -10.16 -1.01 4.22
CA THR A 263 -9.95 -1.58 2.89
C THR A 263 -9.76 -3.10 2.99
N HIS A 264 -9.92 -3.80 1.88
CA HIS A 264 -9.70 -5.25 1.82
C HIS A 264 -8.22 -5.63 2.05
N TRP A 265 -7.27 -4.73 1.76
CA TRP A 265 -5.85 -4.91 2.05
C TRP A 265 -5.55 -4.97 3.54
N LYS A 266 -6.36 -4.28 4.35
CA LYS A 266 -6.14 -4.07 5.79
C LYS A 266 -4.73 -3.47 6.04
N GLN A 267 -4.12 -3.83 7.16
CA GLN A 267 -2.71 -3.58 7.43
C GLN A 267 -1.96 -4.90 7.58
N THR A 268 -0.67 -4.88 7.21
CA THR A 268 0.24 -6.03 7.37
C THR A 268 1.05 -5.85 8.63
N VAL A 269 1.06 -6.83 9.53
CA VAL A 269 1.80 -6.77 10.79
C VAL A 269 2.86 -7.86 10.85
N VAL A 270 4.11 -7.45 11.07
CA VAL A 270 5.20 -8.36 11.43
C VAL A 270 5.22 -8.47 12.95
N ALA A 271 4.78 -9.61 13.48
CA ALA A 271 4.70 -9.84 14.92
C ALA A 271 6.09 -10.06 15.53
N LEU A 272 6.29 -9.54 16.74
CA LEU A 272 7.53 -9.75 17.50
C LEU A 272 7.45 -11.04 18.33
N PRO A 273 8.60 -11.70 18.57
CA PRO A 273 8.65 -12.86 19.46
C PRO A 273 8.45 -12.52 20.94
N VAL A 274 8.47 -11.24 21.29
CA VAL A 274 8.40 -10.73 22.66
C VAL A 274 7.38 -9.61 22.78
N ASP A 275 6.75 -9.53 23.95
CA ASP A 275 5.78 -8.50 24.29
C ASP A 275 6.45 -7.44 25.19
N ILE A 276 6.74 -6.27 24.62
CA ILE A 276 7.55 -5.23 25.28
C ILE A 276 6.64 -4.11 25.78
N SER A 277 6.67 -3.80 27.08
CA SER A 277 6.03 -2.59 27.58
C SER A 277 6.85 -1.37 27.19
N VAL A 278 6.18 -0.35 26.65
CA VAL A 278 6.81 0.92 26.27
C VAL A 278 6.04 2.10 26.84
N GLU A 279 6.75 3.16 27.20
CA GLU A 279 6.19 4.41 27.72
C GLU A 279 6.29 5.54 26.70
N ARG A 280 5.38 6.52 26.79
CA ARG A 280 5.46 7.74 25.98
C ARG A 280 6.82 8.41 26.14
N GLY A 281 7.43 8.80 25.01
CA GLY A 281 8.77 9.37 24.93
C GLY A 281 9.89 8.32 24.91
N GLN A 282 9.59 7.03 25.05
CA GLN A 282 10.58 5.96 24.92
C GLN A 282 10.97 5.77 23.44
N PRO A 283 12.27 5.69 23.12
CA PRO A 283 12.68 5.35 21.76
C PRO A 283 12.60 3.84 21.51
N ILE A 284 12.15 3.47 20.32
CA ILE A 284 12.17 2.11 19.77
C ILE A 284 13.03 2.17 18.50
N ALA A 285 14.03 1.30 18.39
CA ALA A 285 14.88 1.21 17.22
C ALA A 285 14.71 -0.14 16.52
N TYR A 286 14.59 -0.12 15.21
CA TYR A 286 14.48 -1.33 14.40
C TYR A 286 15.00 -1.11 12.98
N ASP A 287 15.49 -2.18 12.39
CA ASP A 287 15.66 -2.31 10.95
C ASP A 287 14.44 -3.05 10.39
N ILE A 288 13.90 -2.57 9.27
CA ILE A 288 12.89 -3.32 8.50
C ILE A 288 13.32 -3.38 7.04
N SER A 289 13.20 -4.56 6.44
CA SER A 289 13.47 -4.75 5.02
C SER A 289 12.41 -5.56 4.30
N ILE A 290 12.19 -5.20 3.04
CA ILE A 290 11.34 -5.90 2.09
C ILE A 290 12.22 -6.37 0.95
N ARG A 291 12.25 -7.68 0.72
CA ARG A 291 13.09 -8.29 -0.30
C ARG A 291 12.27 -9.19 -1.20
N ARG A 292 12.37 -8.98 -2.50
CA ARG A 292 11.76 -9.85 -3.50
C ARG A 292 12.36 -11.25 -3.40
N SER A 293 11.52 -12.27 -3.50
CA SER A 293 11.97 -13.66 -3.51
C SER A 293 12.71 -13.95 -4.82
N PRO A 294 13.90 -14.57 -4.77
CA PRO A 294 14.62 -14.95 -5.98
C PRO A 294 13.91 -16.06 -6.78
N ASP A 295 13.06 -16.86 -6.12
CA ASP A 295 12.36 -17.98 -6.73
C ASP A 295 11.01 -17.57 -7.33
N ASN A 296 10.46 -16.43 -6.92
CA ASN A 296 9.15 -15.96 -7.38
C ASN A 296 9.04 -14.43 -7.25
N ASN A 297 9.01 -13.74 -8.39
CA ASN A 297 8.93 -12.28 -8.47
C ASN A 297 7.62 -11.68 -7.92
N ARG A 298 6.58 -12.49 -7.66
CA ARG A 298 5.33 -12.08 -7.02
C ARG A 298 5.37 -12.21 -5.49
N LYS A 299 6.47 -12.71 -4.91
CA LYS A 299 6.62 -12.90 -3.47
C LYS A 299 7.70 -12.01 -2.89
N TYR A 300 7.46 -11.57 -1.67
CA TYR A 300 8.37 -10.75 -0.89
C TYR A 300 8.52 -11.32 0.50
N GLY A 301 9.74 -11.27 1.01
CA GLY A 301 10.06 -11.48 2.42
C GLY A 301 10.07 -10.15 3.16
N LEU A 302 9.49 -10.16 4.36
CA LEU A 302 9.60 -9.08 5.33
C LEU A 302 10.52 -9.54 6.46
N GLU A 303 11.50 -8.72 6.80
CA GLU A 303 12.44 -8.98 7.89
C GLU A 303 12.48 -7.77 8.81
N VAL A 304 12.31 -8.00 10.10
CA VAL A 304 12.41 -6.98 11.15
C VAL A 304 13.47 -7.42 12.14
N GLU A 305 14.47 -6.56 12.35
CA GLU A 305 15.50 -6.72 13.36
C GLU A 305 15.33 -5.63 14.42
N MET A 306 15.15 -6.03 15.68
CA MET A 306 15.08 -5.07 16.78
C MET A 306 16.48 -4.63 17.17
N LEU A 307 16.68 -3.33 17.29
CA LEU A 307 17.97 -2.73 17.62
C LEU A 307 17.92 -2.16 19.04
N ASP A 308 19.09 -1.99 19.64
CA ASP A 308 19.21 -1.20 20.87
C ASP A 308 19.15 0.30 20.51
N PRO A 309 18.18 1.08 21.04
CA PRO A 309 18.13 2.52 20.81
C PRO A 309 19.36 3.29 21.30
N ASP A 310 20.22 2.72 22.15
CA ASP A 310 21.50 3.32 22.53
C ASP A 310 22.58 3.21 21.44
N ASP A 311 22.49 2.20 20.58
CA ASP A 311 23.46 1.93 19.51
C ASP A 311 23.10 2.61 18.18
N VAL A 312 21.92 3.21 18.08
CA VAL A 312 21.40 3.87 16.88
C VAL A 312 21.56 5.39 16.96
N VAL A 313 21.75 6.03 15.81
CA VAL A 313 21.79 7.50 15.70
C VAL A 313 20.39 8.06 15.88
N HIS A 314 20.23 9.00 16.81
CA HIS A 314 18.95 9.68 17.02
C HIS A 314 18.86 10.89 16.08
N PRO A 315 17.66 11.22 15.56
CA PRO A 315 17.45 12.45 14.81
C PRO A 315 17.93 13.69 15.59
N GLU A 316 18.36 14.73 14.87
CA GLU A 316 18.86 15.98 15.48
C GLU A 316 17.83 16.59 16.45
N TYR A 317 16.55 16.56 16.07
CA TYR A 317 15.41 17.01 16.86
C TYR A 317 14.64 15.84 17.51
N CYS A 318 15.35 14.85 18.05
CA CYS A 318 14.72 13.69 18.67
C CYS A 318 13.91 14.08 19.94
N THR A 319 12.63 13.70 19.98
CA THR A 319 11.69 14.00 21.06
C THR A 319 11.72 12.99 22.21
N CYS A 320 12.60 11.99 22.17
CA CYS A 320 12.66 10.96 23.21
C CYS A 320 13.16 11.48 24.57
N PHE A 321 13.01 10.66 25.60
CA PHE A 321 13.42 10.98 26.97
C PHE A 321 14.91 10.74 27.27
N LYS A 322 15.72 10.26 26.31
CA LYS A 322 17.14 9.99 26.58
C LYS A 322 17.85 11.30 26.92
N THR A 323 18.69 11.28 27.95
CA THR A 323 19.38 12.48 28.47
C THR A 323 20.15 13.23 27.37
N ARG A 324 20.83 12.50 26.47
CA ARG A 324 21.51 13.08 25.31
C ARG A 324 20.57 13.94 24.47
N CYS A 325 19.40 13.42 24.11
CA CYS A 325 18.42 14.10 23.27
C CYS A 325 17.81 15.31 23.97
N ILE A 326 17.49 15.20 25.26
CA ILE A 326 17.00 16.34 26.07
C ILE A 326 18.02 17.49 26.07
N LEU A 327 19.30 17.19 26.29
CA LEU A 327 20.36 18.19 26.28
C LEU A 327 20.57 18.79 24.89
N THR A 328 20.59 17.97 23.83
CA THR A 328 20.72 18.44 22.44
C THR A 328 19.59 19.42 22.08
N ARG A 329 18.32 19.08 22.36
CA ARG A 329 17.19 19.99 22.10
C ARG A 329 17.32 21.30 22.86
N ALA A 330 17.63 21.25 24.16
CA ALA A 330 17.79 22.47 24.97
C ALA A 330 18.92 23.39 24.46
N VAL A 331 19.99 22.81 23.91
CA VAL A 331 21.07 23.56 23.27
C VAL A 331 20.62 24.18 21.95
N LEU A 332 19.94 23.41 21.09
CA LEU A 332 19.41 23.91 19.81
C LEU A 332 18.40 25.04 20.03
N GLU A 333 17.44 24.87 20.93
CA GLU A 333 16.46 25.89 21.30
C GLU A 333 17.14 27.18 21.80
N LYS A 334 18.24 27.06 22.56
CA LYS A 334 19.00 28.22 23.01
C LYS A 334 19.66 28.96 21.85
N TYR A 335 20.31 28.24 20.92
CA TYR A 335 20.94 28.84 19.74
C TYR A 335 19.91 29.51 18.81
N GLU A 336 18.76 28.88 18.57
CA GLU A 336 17.68 29.44 17.75
C GLU A 336 17.14 30.74 18.37
N ASN A 337 16.92 30.76 19.69
CA ASN A 337 16.49 31.95 20.40
C ASN A 337 17.53 33.08 20.39
N GLU A 338 18.83 32.76 20.43
CA GLU A 338 19.92 33.74 20.33
C GLU A 338 20.01 34.33 18.90
N GLN A 339 19.83 33.52 17.85
CA GLN A 339 19.82 33.98 16.46
C GLN A 339 18.58 34.82 16.09
N MET A 340 17.43 34.58 16.73
CA MET A 340 16.22 35.41 16.52
C MET A 340 16.29 36.78 17.21
N GLN A 341 17.30 37.02 18.04
CA GLN A 341 17.50 38.28 18.78
C GLN A 341 18.56 39.20 18.14
N GLU A 342 19.26 38.74 17.09
CA GLU A 342 20.21 39.53 16.28
C GLU A 342 19.55 40.11 15.02
#